data_AF-A0A1W9HKU4-F1
#
_entry.id   AF-A0A1W9HKU4-F1
#
_cell.length_a   1.000
_cell.length_b   1.000
_cell.length_c   1.000
_cell.angle_alpha   90.00
_cell.angle_beta   90.00
_cell.angle_gamma   90.00
#
_symmetry.space_group_name_H-M   'P 1'
#
loop_
_entity.id
_entity.type
_entity.pdbx_description
1 polymer ?
#
loop_
_entity_poly.entity_id
_entity_poly.type
_entity_poly.pdbx_seq_one_letter_code
_entity_poly.pdbx_strand_id
1 'polypeptide(L)'
;MVLALLAGAVLAFAAIVGIEAVSAQFFPIPANFASMDSVDQGEVMDELPFAAKALVLLGWGLGSAVGAFAVRAIAGPGRLGGVIVALVIAGGLATVFTIPHPLWMRFGAVLAPLAGGWIAARVPVPSLALPWGRRAAG
;
A
#
# COMPACT_ATOMS: atom_id res chain seq x y z
N MET A 1 -13.73 -7.32 -14.04
CA MET A 1 -12.96 -7.69 -12.83
C MET A 1 -11.48 -7.33 -12.96
N VAL A 2 -10.78 -7.75 -14.03
CA VAL A 2 -9.36 -7.40 -14.25
C VAL A 2 -9.09 -5.89 -14.24
N LEU A 3 -9.89 -5.10 -14.96
CA LEU A 3 -9.76 -3.64 -14.98
C LEU A 3 -9.86 -3.00 -13.59
N ALA A 4 -10.71 -3.51 -12.70
CA ALA A 4 -10.84 -3.01 -11.35
C ALA A 4 -9.57 -3.27 -10.53
N LEU A 5 -8.98 -4.46 -10.67
CA LEU A 5 -7.71 -4.81 -10.01
C LEU A 5 -6.55 -3.98 -10.54
N LEU A 6 -6.48 -3.74 -11.86
CA LEU A 6 -5.46 -2.87 -12.46
C LEU A 6 -5.59 -1.44 -11.95
N ALA A 7 -6.79 -0.86 -11.97
CA ALA A 7 -7.04 0.47 -11.44
C ALA A 7 -6.69 0.57 -9.95
N GLY A 8 -7.08 -0.43 -9.15
CA GLY A 8 -6.76 -0.51 -7.73
C GLY A 8 -5.27 -0.61 -7.46
N ALA A 9 -4.54 -1.42 -8.23
CA ALA A 9 -3.09 -1.57 -8.10
C ALA A 9 -2.35 -0.28 -8.46
N VAL A 10 -2.76 0.39 -9.56
CA VAL A 10 -2.20 1.68 -9.97
C VAL A 10 -2.43 2.74 -8.90
N LEU A 11 -3.64 2.82 -8.34
CA LEU A 11 -3.95 3.80 -7.30
C LEU A 11 -3.24 3.50 -5.98
N ALA A 12 -3.11 2.22 -5.60
CA ALA A 12 -2.33 1.82 -4.44
C ALA A 12 -0.86 2.23 -4.59
N PHE A 13 -0.26 1.91 -5.74
CA PHE A 13 1.12 2.26 -6.05
C PHE A 13 1.33 3.77 -6.06
N ALA A 14 0.45 4.53 -6.72
CA ALA A 14 0.53 5.98 -6.76
C ALA A 14 0.46 6.62 -5.37
N ALA A 15 -0.38 6.11 -4.47
CA ALA A 15 -0.47 6.61 -3.10
C ALA A 15 0.80 6.28 -2.30
N ILE A 16 1.35 5.08 -2.43
CA ILE A 16 2.60 4.67 -1.76
C ILE A 16 3.74 5.57 -2.23
N VAL A 17 3.97 5.65 -3.55
CA VAL A 17 5.02 6.47 -4.14
C VAL A 17 4.83 7.95 -3.80
N GLY A 18 3.60 8.45 -3.78
CA GLY A 18 3.32 9.84 -3.41
C GLY A 18 3.76 10.15 -1.97
N ILE A 19 3.41 9.29 -1.01
CA ILE A 19 3.82 9.46 0.39
C ILE A 19 5.33 9.28 0.56
N GLU A 20 5.94 8.30 -0.10
CA GLU A 20 7.38 8.06 -0.05
C GLU A 20 8.17 9.20 -0.69
N ALA A 21 7.69 9.78 -1.80
CA ALA A 21 8.30 10.93 -2.44
C ALA A 21 8.26 12.16 -1.53
N VAL A 22 7.13 12.41 -0.86
CA VAL A 22 7.03 13.48 0.16
C VAL A 22 8.00 13.22 1.31
N SER A 23 8.04 11.98 1.83
CA SER A 23 8.99 11.59 2.89
C SER A 23 10.44 11.85 2.48
N ALA A 24 10.82 11.50 1.24
CA ALA A 24 12.18 11.68 0.73
C ALA A 24 12.59 13.15 0.60
N GLN A 25 11.65 14.10 0.48
CA GLN A 25 11.97 15.54 0.50
C GLN A 25 12.39 16.01 1.90
N PHE A 26 11.81 15.43 2.96
CA PHE A 26 12.12 15.80 4.34
C PHE A 26 13.25 14.95 4.95
N PHE A 27 13.37 13.70 4.52
CA PHE A 27 14.30 12.71 5.03
C PHE A 27 15.08 12.08 3.87
N PRO A 28 16.00 12.82 3.24
CA PRO A 28 16.78 12.33 2.11
C PRO A 28 17.71 11.20 2.56
N ILE A 29 17.73 10.13 1.76
CA ILE A 29 18.63 8.98 1.93
C ILE A 29 19.86 9.20 1.03
N PRO A 30 21.07 8.74 1.41
CA PRO A 30 22.27 8.86 0.58
C PRO A 30 22.07 8.35 -0.85
N ALA A 31 22.61 9.07 -1.84
CA ALA A 31 22.42 8.72 -3.26
C ALA A 31 23.01 7.35 -3.65
N ASN A 32 24.02 6.88 -2.91
CA ASN A 32 24.65 5.58 -3.09
C ASN A 32 23.98 4.45 -2.28
N PHE A 33 22.86 4.71 -1.60
CA PHE A 33 22.18 3.73 -0.74
C PHE A 33 21.84 2.42 -1.46
N ALA A 34 21.38 2.50 -2.72
CA ALA A 34 21.05 1.30 -3.50
C ALA A 34 22.27 0.42 -3.85
N SER A 35 23.47 0.99 -3.80
CA SER A 35 24.74 0.27 -4.07
C SER A 35 25.49 -0.14 -2.81
N MET A 36 25.02 0.26 -1.63
CA MET A 36 25.57 -0.18 -0.35
C MET A 36 25.30 -1.66 -0.13
N ASP A 37 26.14 -2.30 0.67
CA ASP A 37 25.83 -3.65 1.15
C ASP A 37 24.65 -3.62 2.14
N SER A 38 24.13 -4.79 2.49
CA SER A 38 22.96 -4.87 3.36
C SER A 38 23.23 -4.39 4.78
N VAL A 39 24.48 -4.45 5.26
CA VAL A 39 24.84 -4.02 6.62
C VAL A 39 24.80 -2.50 6.69
N ASP A 40 25.47 -1.82 5.77
CA ASP A 40 25.49 -0.36 5.66
C ASP A 40 24.07 0.20 5.44
N GLN A 41 23.25 -0.47 4.62
CA GLN A 41 21.84 -0.09 4.46
C GLN A 41 21.05 -0.17 5.76
N GLY A 42 21.34 -1.16 6.61
CA GLY A 42 20.73 -1.32 7.92
C GLY A 42 21.10 -0.19 8.87
N GLU A 43 22.37 0.22 8.89
CA GLU A 43 22.84 1.34 9.73
C GLU A 43 22.16 2.65 9.33
N VAL A 44 22.08 2.94 8.03
CA VAL A 44 21.33 4.11 7.52
C VAL A 44 19.85 4.02 7.90
N MET A 45 19.24 2.83 7.79
CA MET A 45 17.86 2.63 8.21
C MET A 45 17.67 2.80 9.71
N ASP A 46 18.67 2.53 10.55
CA ASP A 46 18.56 2.73 12.00
C ASP A 46 18.69 4.21 12.37
N GLU A 47 19.59 4.95 11.72
CA GLU A 47 19.79 6.39 11.90
C GLU A 47 18.60 7.25 11.43
N LEU A 48 17.81 6.75 10.49
CA LEU A 48 16.64 7.48 9.99
C LEU A 48 15.68 7.84 11.15
N PRO A 49 15.12 9.07 11.14
CA PRO A 49 14.12 9.46 12.12
C PRO A 49 12.92 8.51 12.11
N PHE A 50 12.32 8.31 13.29
CA PHE A 50 11.09 7.52 13.42
C PHE A 50 9.99 7.98 12.45
N ALA A 51 9.86 9.30 12.25
CA ALA A 51 8.88 9.89 11.35
C ALA A 51 9.03 9.41 9.90
N ALA A 52 10.26 9.25 9.39
CA ALA A 52 10.50 8.75 8.03
C ALA A 52 9.95 7.33 7.85
N LYS A 53 10.26 6.44 8.81
CA LYS A 53 9.81 5.04 8.82
C LYS A 53 8.29 4.95 8.99
N ALA A 54 7.71 5.80 9.83
CA ALA A 54 6.27 5.88 10.05
C ALA A 54 5.52 6.34 8.78
N LEU A 55 6.09 7.27 8.00
CA LEU A 55 5.52 7.71 6.73
C LEU A 55 5.49 6.58 5.69
N VAL A 56 6.50 5.72 5.65
CA VAL A 56 6.48 4.53 4.78
C VAL A 56 5.31 3.60 5.14
N LEU A 57 5.12 3.29 6.42
CA LEU A 57 3.97 2.49 6.87
C LEU A 57 2.63 3.17 6.56
N LEU A 58 2.56 4.51 6.71
CA LEU A 58 1.39 5.28 6.33
C LEU A 58 1.12 5.16 4.83
N GLY A 59 2.15 5.23 3.99
CA GLY A 59 2.08 5.01 2.55
C GLY A 59 1.48 3.65 2.21
N TRP A 60 1.98 2.58 2.82
CA TRP A 60 1.44 1.23 2.60
C TRP A 60 0.00 1.08 3.09
N GLY A 61 -0.33 1.65 4.25
CA GLY A 61 -1.70 1.68 4.76
C GLY A 61 -2.67 2.44 3.84
N LEU A 62 -2.29 3.65 3.42
CA LEU A 62 -3.09 4.48 2.53
C LEU A 62 -3.21 3.88 1.13
N GLY A 63 -2.12 3.34 0.57
CA GLY A 63 -2.14 2.64 -0.70
C GLY A 63 -3.09 1.44 -0.69
N SER A 64 -3.04 0.64 0.37
CA SER A 64 -3.99 -0.46 0.56
C SER A 64 -5.43 0.04 0.65
N ALA A 65 -5.69 1.10 1.42
CA ALA A 65 -7.02 1.68 1.57
C ALA A 65 -7.58 2.20 0.25
N VAL A 66 -6.83 3.04 -0.46
CA VAL A 66 -7.24 3.68 -1.71
C VAL A 66 -7.41 2.64 -2.81
N GLY A 67 -6.47 1.71 -2.97
CA GLY A 67 -6.55 0.68 -3.99
C GLY A 67 -7.70 -0.31 -3.75
N ALA A 68 -7.90 -0.77 -2.50
CA ALA A 68 -9.03 -1.63 -2.17
C ALA A 68 -10.38 -0.91 -2.31
N PHE A 69 -10.45 0.39 -1.97
CA PHE A 69 -11.63 1.22 -2.21
C PHE A 69 -11.94 1.32 -3.71
N ALA A 70 -10.94 1.57 -4.55
CA ALA A 70 -11.13 1.65 -6.00
C ALA A 70 -11.66 0.34 -6.60
N VAL A 71 -11.12 -0.81 -6.17
CA VAL A 71 -11.65 -2.12 -6.60
C VAL A 71 -13.12 -2.26 -6.20
N ARG A 72 -13.48 -1.89 -4.97
CA ARG A 72 -14.87 -1.96 -4.47
C ARG A 72 -15.80 -0.99 -5.21
N ALA A 73 -15.32 0.19 -5.57
CA ALA A 73 -16.11 1.17 -6.33
C ALA A 73 -16.41 0.70 -7.76
N ILE A 74 -15.46 0.01 -8.41
CA ILE A 74 -15.59 -0.44 -9.80
C ILE A 74 -16.26 -1.82 -9.91
N ALA A 75 -15.84 -2.79 -9.11
CA ALA A 75 -16.32 -4.18 -9.18
C ALA A 75 -17.46 -4.49 -8.19
N GLY A 76 -17.82 -3.55 -7.32
CA GLY A 76 -18.84 -3.72 -6.29
C GLY A 76 -18.30 -4.25 -4.95
N PRO A 77 -19.16 -4.30 -3.92
CA PRO A 77 -18.79 -4.81 -2.61
C PRO A 77 -18.50 -6.31 -2.69
N GLY A 78 -17.26 -6.70 -2.43
CA GLY A 78 -16.82 -8.10 -2.53
C GLY A 78 -15.39 -8.30 -2.05
N ARG A 79 -14.91 -9.54 -2.13
CA ARG A 79 -13.60 -9.94 -1.60
C ARG A 79 -12.41 -9.50 -2.47
N LEU A 80 -12.66 -9.00 -3.68
CA LEU A 80 -11.59 -8.60 -4.62
C LEU A 80 -10.68 -7.49 -4.08
N GLY A 81 -11.20 -6.59 -3.23
CA GLY A 81 -10.36 -5.57 -2.58
C GLY A 81 -9.24 -6.17 -1.73
N GLY A 82 -9.45 -7.37 -1.18
CA GLY A 82 -8.45 -8.11 -0.41
C GLY A 82 -7.23 -8.53 -1.24
N VAL A 83 -7.35 -8.64 -2.57
CA VAL A 83 -6.21 -8.91 -3.46
C VAL A 83 -5.23 -7.74 -3.42
N ILE A 84 -5.72 -6.50 -3.42
CA ILE A 84 -4.86 -5.31 -3.31
C ILE A 84 -4.19 -5.28 -1.93
N VAL A 85 -4.92 -5.59 -0.87
CA VAL A 85 -4.34 -5.68 0.48
C VAL A 85 -3.20 -6.69 0.51
N ALA A 86 -3.41 -7.90 -0.03
CA ALA A 86 -2.40 -8.93 -0.11
C ALA A 86 -1.18 -8.51 -0.95
N LEU A 87 -1.40 -7.83 -2.09
CA LEU A 87 -0.31 -7.33 -2.93
C LEU A 87 0.55 -6.29 -2.20
N VAL A 88 -0.08 -5.36 -1.48
CA VAL A 88 0.66 -4.35 -0.71
C VAL A 88 1.42 -5.00 0.45
N ILE A 89 0.84 -5.98 1.14
CA ILE A 89 1.57 -6.75 2.18
C ILE A 89 2.76 -7.48 1.57
N ALA A 90 2.59 -8.15 0.43
CA ALA A 90 3.67 -8.86 -0.24
C ALA A 90 4.81 -7.90 -0.63
N GLY A 91 4.47 -6.73 -1.17
CA GLY A 91 5.44 -5.67 -1.48
C GLY A 91 6.16 -5.15 -0.23
N GLY A 92 5.42 -4.79 0.82
CA GLY A 92 6.00 -4.31 2.08
C GLY A 92 6.90 -5.36 2.75
N LEU A 93 6.49 -6.64 2.74
CA LEU A 93 7.31 -7.74 3.23
C LEU A 93 8.59 -7.89 2.41
N ALA A 94 8.49 -7.84 1.07
CA ALA A 94 9.68 -7.87 0.21
C ALA A 94 10.64 -6.73 0.58
N THR A 95 10.14 -5.51 0.77
CA THR A 95 10.96 -4.35 1.18
C THR A 95 11.69 -4.59 2.52
N VAL A 96 10.97 -5.02 3.56
CA VAL A 96 11.58 -5.19 4.91
C VAL A 96 12.47 -6.43 5.05
N PHE A 97 12.40 -7.37 4.10
CA PHE A 97 13.30 -8.53 4.04
C PHE A 97 14.50 -8.31 3.11
N THR A 98 14.39 -7.44 2.10
CA THR A 98 15.52 -7.06 1.24
C THR A 98 16.43 -6.06 1.92
N ILE A 99 15.87 -5.04 2.57
CA ILE A 99 16.63 -4.02 3.29
C ILE A 99 16.40 -4.27 4.79
N PRO A 100 17.45 -4.37 5.62
CA PRO A 100 17.27 -4.55 7.05
C PRO A 100 16.50 -3.38 7.66
N HIS A 101 15.33 -3.68 8.23
CA HIS A 101 14.48 -2.72 8.92
C HIS A 101 14.26 -3.12 10.39
N PRO A 102 13.92 -2.15 11.26
CA PRO A 102 13.51 -2.41 12.64
C PRO A 102 12.36 -3.40 12.76
N LEU A 103 12.36 -4.21 13.82
CA LEU A 103 11.40 -5.30 14.00
C LEU A 103 9.93 -4.82 13.99
N TRP A 104 9.66 -3.67 14.59
CA TRP A 104 8.31 -3.07 14.63
C TRP A 104 7.78 -2.75 13.23
N MET A 105 8.67 -2.40 12.29
CA MET A 105 8.30 -2.07 10.92
C MET A 105 7.95 -3.33 10.11
N ARG A 106 8.54 -4.48 10.45
CA ARG A 106 8.17 -5.78 9.87
C ARG A 106 6.73 -6.16 10.22
N PHE A 107 6.33 -5.95 11.47
CA PHE A 107 4.92 -6.08 11.85
C PHE A 107 4.05 -5.02 11.15
N GLY A 108 4.56 -3.78 11.04
CA GLY A 108 3.91 -2.70 10.31
C GLY A 108 3.62 -3.02 8.85
N ALA A 109 4.50 -3.74 8.16
CA ALA A 109 4.33 -4.17 6.76
C ALA A 109 3.07 -5.02 6.54
N VAL A 110 2.59 -5.67 7.59
CA VAL A 110 1.34 -6.45 7.58
C VAL A 110 0.19 -5.65 8.16
N LEU A 111 0.39 -5.05 9.34
CA LEU A 111 -0.69 -4.39 10.08
C LEU A 111 -1.20 -3.13 9.38
N ALA A 112 -0.33 -2.32 8.77
CA ALA A 112 -0.75 -1.08 8.12
C ALA A 112 -1.63 -1.34 6.88
N PRO A 113 -1.27 -2.23 5.93
CA PRO A 113 -2.17 -2.57 4.83
C PRO A 113 -3.48 -3.22 5.30
N LEU A 114 -3.45 -4.08 6.33
CA LEU A 114 -4.68 -4.65 6.89
C LEU A 114 -5.62 -3.56 7.46
N ALA A 115 -5.07 -2.60 8.20
CA ALA A 115 -5.83 -1.45 8.68
C ALA A 115 -6.39 -0.63 7.50
N GLY A 116 -5.59 -0.41 6.45
CA GLY A 116 -6.03 0.26 5.23
C GLY A 116 -7.21 -0.46 4.55
N GLY A 117 -7.10 -1.77 4.36
CA GLY A 117 -8.19 -2.59 3.81
C GLY A 117 -9.44 -2.59 4.69
N TRP A 118 -9.28 -2.59 6.01
CA TRP A 118 -10.37 -2.49 6.99
C TRP A 118 -11.08 -1.13 6.93
N ILE A 119 -10.33 -0.04 6.75
CA ILE A 119 -10.88 1.30 6.51
C ILE A 119 -11.67 1.28 5.20
N ALA A 120 -11.07 0.80 4.12
CA ALA A 120 -11.72 0.72 2.82
C ALA A 120 -13.06 -0.01 2.94
N ALA A 121 -13.11 -1.16 3.60
CA ALA A 121 -14.33 -1.95 3.79
C ALA A 121 -15.48 -1.22 4.50
N ARG A 122 -15.18 -0.21 5.34
CA ARG A 122 -16.18 0.62 6.04
C ARG A 122 -16.65 1.83 5.27
N VAL A 123 -15.83 2.33 4.36
CA VAL A 123 -16.22 3.48 3.54
C VAL A 123 -17.31 3.03 2.55
N PRO A 124 -18.49 3.68 2.55
CA PRO A 124 -19.50 3.46 1.53
C PRO A 124 -18.93 3.76 0.16
N VAL A 125 -19.08 2.84 -0.78
CA VAL A 125 -18.68 3.05 -2.17
C VAL A 125 -19.89 3.48 -2.99
N PRO A 126 -19.78 4.57 -3.79
CA PRO A 126 -20.75 4.81 -4.84
C PRO A 126 -20.69 3.62 -5.80
N SER A 127 -21.79 2.90 -5.96
CA SER A 127 -21.83 1.81 -6.93
C SER A 127 -21.79 2.44 -8.33
N LEU A 128 -20.61 2.51 -8.95
CA LEU A 128 -20.46 2.81 -10.38
C LEU A 128 -20.89 1.61 -11.25
N ALA A 129 -21.56 0.63 -10.65
CA ALA A 129 -22.14 -0.52 -11.31
C ALA A 129 -22.99 -0.04 -12.48
N LEU A 130 -22.44 -0.20 -13.68
CA LEU A 130 -23.13 0.07 -14.92
C LEU A 130 -24.48 -0.67 -14.90
N PRO A 131 -25.61 0.00 -15.18
CA PRO A 131 -26.96 -0.55 -14.98
C PRO A 131 -27.31 -1.77 -15.86
N TRP A 132 -26.40 -2.26 -16.70
CA TRP A 132 -26.65 -3.28 -17.72
C TRP A 132 -26.84 -4.71 -17.20
N GLY A 133 -26.46 -5.01 -15.94
CA GLY A 133 -26.48 -6.39 -15.41
C GLY A 133 -27.72 -6.82 -14.61
N ARG A 134 -28.66 -5.92 -14.30
CA ARG A 134 -29.81 -6.22 -13.42
C ARG A 134 -31.12 -6.64 -14.11
N ARG A 135 -31.13 -6.80 -15.45
CA ARG A 135 -32.35 -7.11 -16.22
C ARG A 135 -32.48 -8.55 -16.74
N ALA A 136 -31.62 -9.47 -16.33
CA ALA A 136 -31.65 -10.86 -16.84
C ALA A 136 -32.24 -11.89 -15.85
N ALA A 137 -32.88 -11.45 -14.77
CA ALA A 137 -33.42 -12.34 -13.73
C ALA A 137 -34.85 -11.98 -13.29
N GLY A 138 -35.66 -11.44 -14.20
CA GLY A 138 -37.09 -11.18 -13.99
C GLY A 138 -37.94 -12.03 -14.90
#